data_AF-A0A8J4E7U1-F1
#
_entry.id   AF-A0A8J4E7U1-F1
#
_cell.length_a   1.000
_cell.length_b   1.000
_cell.length_c   1.000
_cell.angle_alpha   90.00
_cell.angle_beta   90.00
_cell.angle_gamma   90.00
#
_symmetry.space_group_name_H-M   'P 1'
#
loop_
_entity.id
_entity.type
_entity.pdbx_description
1 polymer ?
#
loop_
_entity_poly.entity_id
_entity_poly.type
_entity_poly.pdbx_seq_one_letter_code
_entity_poly.pdbx_strand_id
1 'polypeptide(L)'
;MTQLWFRLEDVIPLAEHAMACTSHRPTKAQDLAQAPLRPALIWNSNGSHDWIESNGIPGWYTKHGVLHTAVASTWQHTATGRRGTVDLPRYRTAYIPLGHTEDQPGLAVAIRIARDYQRHWMWIDIDPTDAPGHVRVGFTTHRISLVPAGTIWTFATVTCDAVAGASYPALIAAGYTTDTGHLLARFDRATVENLIVDLDAIHDNPDRAHDPMPGQYPILRMLDDDVLAVYADYHDGFNTIVYETDEVCPDGDGHYSVGSYRWPWRLANSNWPT
;
A
#
# COMPACT_ATOMS: atom_id res chain seq x y z
N MET A 1 -1.62 -16.16 11.27
CA MET A 1 -2.23 -14.83 11.33
C MET A 1 -1.85 -14.12 10.04
N THR A 2 -2.83 -13.66 9.28
CA THR A 2 -2.60 -13.08 7.94
C THR A 2 -3.00 -11.61 7.99
N GLN A 3 -2.03 -10.73 7.80
CA GLN A 3 -2.26 -9.30 7.76
C GLN A 3 -2.37 -8.82 6.31
N LEU A 4 -3.51 -8.22 5.99
CA LEU A 4 -3.73 -7.52 4.73
C LEU A 4 -3.30 -6.07 4.88
N TRP A 5 -2.72 -5.50 3.83
CA TRP A 5 -2.11 -4.16 3.85
C TRP A 5 -2.74 -3.28 2.79
N PHE A 6 -3.24 -2.12 3.22
CA PHE A 6 -3.91 -1.14 2.38
C PHE A 6 -3.23 0.20 2.54
N ARG A 7 -3.11 0.94 1.45
CA ARG A 7 -2.65 2.33 1.48
C ARG A 7 -3.70 3.18 2.16
N LEU A 8 -3.29 3.97 3.16
CA LEU A 8 -4.23 4.78 3.93
C LEU A 8 -4.86 5.86 3.04
N GLU A 9 -4.13 6.38 2.06
CA GLU A 9 -4.60 7.35 1.07
C GLU A 9 -5.79 6.83 0.23
N ASP A 10 -5.87 5.51 0.00
CA ASP A 10 -6.98 4.89 -0.72
C ASP A 10 -8.16 4.56 0.22
N VAL A 11 -7.89 4.35 1.51
CA VAL A 11 -8.91 4.00 2.51
C VAL A 11 -9.64 5.23 3.05
N ILE A 12 -8.93 6.33 3.31
CA ILE A 12 -9.51 7.56 3.87
C ILE A 12 -10.76 8.00 3.09
N PRO A 13 -10.71 8.12 1.76
CA PRO A 13 -11.85 8.62 1.03
C PRO A 13 -13.06 7.68 1.16
N LEU A 14 -12.85 6.35 1.15
CA LEU A 14 -13.92 5.36 1.30
C LEU A 14 -14.61 5.49 2.67
N ALA A 15 -13.83 5.72 3.72
CA ALA A 15 -14.34 5.93 5.06
C ALA A 15 -15.14 7.23 5.16
N GLU A 16 -14.63 8.31 4.57
CA GLU A 16 -15.33 9.60 4.51
C GLU A 16 -16.63 9.51 3.73
N HIS A 17 -16.63 8.82 2.58
CA HIS A 17 -17.84 8.55 1.81
C HIS A 17 -18.88 7.79 2.63
N ALA A 18 -18.49 6.68 3.29
CA ALA A 18 -19.41 5.90 4.12
C ALA A 18 -20.04 6.74 5.24
N MET A 19 -19.24 7.60 5.88
CA MET A 19 -19.69 8.48 6.97
C MET A 19 -20.60 9.61 6.49
N ALA A 20 -20.43 10.10 5.25
CA ALA A 20 -21.22 11.19 4.69
C ALA A 20 -22.57 10.74 4.12
N CYS A 21 -22.73 9.47 3.75
CA CYS A 21 -23.99 8.94 3.22
C CYS A 21 -25.10 8.87 4.29
N THR A 22 -26.32 9.21 3.89
CA THR A 22 -27.52 9.14 4.75
C THR A 22 -28.14 7.74 4.80
N SER A 23 -27.72 6.84 3.92
CA SER A 23 -28.21 5.46 3.81
C SER A 23 -27.05 4.52 3.51
N HIS A 24 -27.20 3.26 3.90
CA HIS A 24 -26.13 2.27 3.82
C HIS A 24 -26.65 0.94 3.31
N ARG A 25 -25.82 0.21 2.57
CA ARG A 25 -26.12 -1.15 2.10
C ARG A 25 -25.88 -2.13 3.25
N PRO A 26 -26.85 -2.99 3.62
CA PRO A 26 -26.59 -4.09 4.54
C PRO A 26 -25.59 -5.06 3.92
N THR A 27 -24.79 -5.71 4.76
CA THR A 27 -23.85 -6.74 4.31
C THR A 27 -24.14 -8.06 4.96
N LYS A 28 -23.83 -9.14 4.25
CA LYS A 28 -23.98 -10.50 4.79
C LYS A 28 -23.20 -10.70 6.09
N ALA A 29 -22.04 -10.06 6.24
CA ALA A 29 -21.27 -10.07 7.48
C ALA A 29 -22.03 -9.37 8.63
N GLN A 30 -22.67 -8.22 8.38
CA GLN A 30 -23.52 -7.55 9.38
C GLN A 30 -24.74 -8.40 9.76
N ASP A 31 -25.40 -9.00 8.77
CA ASP A 31 -26.58 -9.83 9.01
C ASP A 31 -26.22 -11.05 9.89
N LEU A 32 -25.08 -11.69 9.60
CA LEU A 32 -24.55 -12.80 10.41
C LEU A 32 -24.15 -12.35 11.82
N ALA A 33 -23.60 -11.15 11.96
CA ALA A 33 -23.23 -10.56 13.25
C ALA A 33 -24.42 -9.94 14.01
N GLN A 34 -25.62 -9.92 13.42
CA GLN A 34 -26.80 -9.20 13.92
C GLN A 34 -26.48 -7.73 14.27
N ALA A 35 -25.58 -7.12 13.51
CA ALA A 35 -25.09 -5.76 13.77
C ALA A 35 -26.06 -4.72 13.17
N PRO A 36 -26.23 -3.56 13.80
CA PRO A 36 -27.05 -2.49 13.24
C PRO A 36 -26.47 -1.97 11.92
N LEU A 37 -27.36 -1.53 11.03
CA LEU A 37 -26.97 -0.84 9.81
C LEU A 37 -26.39 0.55 10.17
N ARG A 38 -25.10 0.73 9.91
CA ARG A 38 -24.36 1.97 10.21
C ARG A 38 -23.19 2.14 9.22
N PRO A 39 -22.56 3.33 9.14
CA PRO A 39 -21.40 3.57 8.29
C PRO A 39 -20.28 2.56 8.55
N ALA A 40 -19.72 2.01 7.47
CA ALA A 40 -18.66 1.02 7.54
C ALA A 40 -17.85 0.91 6.26
N LEU A 41 -16.66 0.34 6.44
CA LEU A 41 -15.88 -0.26 5.38
C LEU A 41 -16.20 -1.75 5.29
N ILE A 42 -16.29 -2.25 4.06
CA ILE A 42 -16.56 -3.67 3.79
C ILE A 42 -15.31 -4.26 3.18
N TRP A 43 -14.67 -5.18 3.89
CA TRP A 43 -13.63 -6.01 3.30
C TRP A 43 -14.29 -7.15 2.52
N ASN A 44 -13.74 -7.43 1.33
CA ASN A 44 -14.16 -8.53 0.47
C ASN A 44 -12.93 -9.27 -0.06
N SER A 45 -13.10 -10.57 -0.27
CA SER A 45 -12.10 -11.45 -0.86
C SER A 45 -12.71 -12.37 -1.92
N ASN A 46 -12.05 -12.49 -3.06
CA ASN A 46 -12.36 -13.52 -4.06
C ASN A 46 -11.36 -14.69 -4.03
N GLY A 47 -10.41 -14.70 -3.09
CA GLY A 47 -9.32 -15.68 -3.01
C GLY A 47 -8.07 -15.28 -3.81
N SER A 48 -8.23 -14.42 -4.82
CA SER A 48 -7.12 -13.88 -5.62
C SER A 48 -6.76 -12.44 -5.23
N HIS A 49 -7.75 -11.66 -4.82
CA HIS A 49 -7.61 -10.27 -4.41
C HIS A 49 -8.45 -10.01 -3.17
N ASP A 50 -7.95 -9.10 -2.35
CA ASP A 50 -8.64 -8.56 -1.20
C ASP A 50 -8.82 -7.05 -1.42
N TRP A 51 -10.02 -6.54 -1.15
CA TRP A 51 -10.30 -5.12 -1.31
C TRP A 51 -11.26 -4.61 -0.23
N ILE A 52 -11.25 -3.31 -0.04
CA ILE A 52 -12.16 -2.59 0.83
C ILE A 52 -13.03 -1.67 -0.02
N GLU A 53 -14.31 -1.59 0.31
CA GLU A 53 -15.26 -0.65 -0.29
C GLU A 53 -16.12 0.05 0.79
N SER A 54 -16.74 1.16 0.41
CA SER A 54 -17.70 1.86 1.25
C SER A 54 -19.09 1.18 1.20
N ASN A 55 -19.80 1.10 2.32
CA ASN A 55 -21.20 0.67 2.32
C ASN A 55 -22.21 1.81 2.09
N GLY A 56 -21.77 3.04 1.84
CA GLY A 56 -22.63 4.20 1.64
C GLY A 56 -23.50 4.12 0.37
N ILE A 57 -24.69 4.72 0.42
CA ILE A 57 -25.62 4.87 -0.72
C ILE A 57 -25.81 6.38 -1.01
N PRO A 58 -25.70 6.81 -2.29
CA PRO A 58 -25.34 6.02 -3.47
C PRO A 58 -23.94 5.42 -3.37
N GLY A 59 -23.69 4.29 -4.05
CA GLY A 59 -22.36 3.71 -4.11
C GLY A 59 -21.38 4.66 -4.83
N TRP A 60 -20.11 4.60 -4.46
CA TRP A 60 -19.09 5.44 -5.09
C TRP A 60 -18.46 4.74 -6.28
N TYR A 61 -18.62 5.32 -7.46
CA TYR A 61 -18.04 4.82 -8.70
C TYR A 61 -17.05 5.82 -9.29
N THR A 62 -16.04 5.30 -9.99
CA THR A 62 -15.16 6.07 -10.86
C THR A 62 -15.95 6.65 -12.05
N LYS A 63 -15.33 7.57 -12.81
CA LYS A 63 -15.90 8.12 -14.05
C LYS A 63 -16.28 7.06 -15.11
N HIS A 64 -15.76 5.85 -14.98
CA HIS A 64 -16.03 4.72 -15.88
C HIS A 64 -17.08 3.75 -15.32
N GLY A 65 -17.74 4.07 -14.19
CA GLY A 65 -18.76 3.22 -13.57
C GLY A 65 -18.19 2.03 -12.80
N VAL A 66 -16.86 1.96 -12.60
CA VAL A 66 -16.23 0.94 -11.75
C VAL A 66 -16.34 1.37 -10.29
N LEU A 67 -16.74 0.47 -9.41
CA LEU A 67 -16.85 0.75 -7.97
C LEU A 67 -15.49 1.19 -7.42
N HIS A 68 -15.48 2.24 -6.61
CA HIS A 68 -14.27 2.74 -5.97
C HIS A 68 -13.89 1.81 -4.79
N THR A 69 -12.66 1.30 -4.81
CA THR A 69 -12.17 0.31 -3.84
C THR A 69 -10.70 0.55 -3.51
N ALA A 70 -10.30 0.27 -2.28
CA ALA A 70 -8.90 0.18 -1.89
C ALA A 70 -8.46 -1.29 -1.98
N VAL A 71 -7.44 -1.60 -2.77
CA VAL A 71 -6.97 -2.97 -2.99
C VAL A 71 -5.82 -3.28 -2.03
N ALA A 72 -5.81 -4.49 -1.46
CA ALA A 72 -4.73 -4.93 -0.60
C ALA A 72 -3.45 -5.14 -1.43
N SER A 73 -2.37 -4.47 -1.05
CA SER A 73 -1.05 -4.73 -1.64
C SER A 73 -0.53 -6.08 -1.15
N THR A 74 -0.27 -7.02 -2.06
CA THR A 74 0.17 -8.36 -1.64
C THR A 74 1.06 -9.06 -2.66
N TRP A 75 1.82 -10.05 -2.19
CA TRP A 75 2.69 -10.87 -3.02
C TRP A 75 1.92 -12.02 -3.66
N GLN A 76 2.43 -12.50 -4.78
CA GLN A 76 2.04 -13.73 -5.45
C GLN A 76 3.28 -14.60 -5.70
N HIS A 77 3.19 -15.89 -5.36
CA HIS A 77 4.19 -16.88 -5.71
C HIS A 77 3.91 -17.41 -7.13
N THR A 78 4.87 -17.22 -8.03
CA THR A 78 4.69 -17.44 -9.48
C THR A 78 4.47 -18.91 -9.82
N ALA A 79 5.15 -19.83 -9.12
CA ALA A 79 5.08 -21.26 -9.43
C ALA A 79 3.83 -21.97 -8.87
N THR A 80 3.34 -21.54 -7.70
CA THR A 80 2.20 -22.21 -7.02
C THR A 80 0.90 -21.43 -7.10
N GLY A 81 0.95 -20.16 -7.52
CA GLY A 81 -0.20 -19.25 -7.49
C GLY A 81 -0.62 -18.83 -6.07
N ARG A 82 0.10 -19.27 -5.03
CA ARG A 82 -0.15 -18.86 -3.64
C ARG A 82 0.00 -17.34 -3.53
N ARG A 83 -0.85 -16.68 -2.77
CA ARG A 83 -0.80 -15.23 -2.55
C ARG A 83 -0.74 -14.92 -1.06
N GLY A 84 -0.36 -13.70 -0.72
CA GLY A 84 -0.54 -13.16 0.63
C GLY A 84 -1.98 -12.73 0.92
N THR A 85 -2.95 -13.23 0.15
CA THR A 85 -4.38 -13.05 0.38
C THR A 85 -4.90 -14.05 1.40
N VAL A 86 -6.07 -13.77 1.95
CA VAL A 86 -6.76 -14.68 2.86
C VAL A 86 -7.64 -15.65 2.06
N ASP A 87 -7.19 -16.88 1.85
CA ASP A 87 -8.03 -17.94 1.28
C ASP A 87 -8.76 -18.72 2.38
N LEU A 88 -9.82 -18.10 2.92
CA LEU A 88 -10.73 -18.73 3.88
C LEU A 88 -12.05 -19.04 3.17
N PRO A 89 -12.37 -20.33 2.88
CA PRO A 89 -13.54 -20.72 2.08
C PRO A 89 -14.89 -20.19 2.60
N ARG A 90 -14.97 -19.88 3.90
CA ARG A 90 -16.19 -19.38 4.56
C ARG A 90 -16.08 -17.95 5.09
N TYR A 91 -14.92 -17.31 4.95
CA TYR A 91 -14.68 -15.95 5.43
C TYR A 91 -14.11 -15.12 4.28
N ARG A 92 -15.04 -14.59 3.48
CA ARG A 92 -14.75 -13.82 2.25
C ARG A 92 -15.24 -12.38 2.33
N THR A 93 -15.86 -12.02 3.45
CA THR A 93 -16.34 -10.66 3.68
C THR A 93 -16.34 -10.38 5.17
N ALA A 94 -15.97 -9.16 5.53
CA ALA A 94 -16.05 -8.66 6.88
C ALA A 94 -16.58 -7.24 6.86
N TYR A 95 -17.24 -6.91 7.96
CA TYR A 95 -17.82 -5.62 8.19
C TYR A 95 -16.95 -4.87 9.19
N ILE A 96 -16.56 -3.64 8.86
CA ILE A 96 -15.64 -2.85 9.68
C ILE A 96 -16.36 -1.54 10.06
N PRO A 97 -16.95 -1.47 11.26
CA PRO A 97 -17.73 -0.30 11.67
C PRO A 97 -16.87 0.95 11.80
N LEU A 98 -17.36 2.06 11.26
CA LEU A 98 -16.66 3.36 11.32
C LEU A 98 -17.07 4.21 12.52
N GLY A 99 -18.30 4.04 12.99
CA GLY A 99 -18.86 4.75 14.15
C GLY A 99 -18.28 4.26 15.49
N HIS A 100 -18.61 5.00 16.56
CA HIS A 100 -18.16 4.66 17.91
C HIS A 100 -18.77 3.34 18.40
N THR A 101 -18.01 2.62 19.21
CA THR A 101 -18.52 1.67 20.20
C THR A 101 -18.53 2.37 21.56
N GLU A 102 -19.30 1.88 22.53
CA GLU A 102 -19.51 2.57 23.83
C GLU A 102 -18.20 2.99 24.54
N ASP A 103 -17.10 2.25 24.34
CA ASP A 103 -15.83 2.47 25.06
C ASP A 103 -14.64 2.94 24.18
N GLN A 104 -14.81 3.15 22.87
CA GLN A 104 -13.67 3.49 22.00
C GLN A 104 -14.03 4.51 20.90
N PRO A 105 -13.12 5.45 20.59
CA PRO A 105 -13.27 6.30 19.41
C PRO A 105 -13.39 5.40 18.17
N GLY A 106 -14.42 5.68 17.39
CA GLY A 106 -14.75 4.91 16.18
C GLY A 106 -13.62 4.93 15.17
N LEU A 107 -13.56 3.90 14.32
CA LEU A 107 -12.50 3.74 13.33
C LEU A 107 -12.36 4.94 12.40
N ALA A 108 -13.43 5.68 12.08
CA ALA A 108 -13.33 6.91 11.28
C ALA A 108 -12.45 7.98 11.95
N VAL A 109 -12.51 8.11 13.27
CA VAL A 109 -11.65 9.03 14.02
C VAL A 109 -10.23 8.50 14.03
N ALA A 110 -10.03 7.20 14.24
CA ALA A 110 -8.71 6.58 14.20
C ALA A 110 -8.01 6.73 12.83
N ILE A 111 -8.75 6.61 11.72
CA ILE A 111 -8.25 6.86 10.35
C ILE A 111 -7.77 8.31 10.18
N ARG A 112 -8.56 9.28 10.68
CA ARG A 112 -8.19 10.71 10.61
C ARG A 112 -6.96 11.00 11.47
N ILE A 113 -6.92 10.50 12.69
CA ILE A 113 -5.75 10.58 13.56
C ILE A 113 -4.54 9.95 12.86
N ALA A 114 -4.69 8.76 12.28
CA ALA A 114 -3.60 8.09 11.56
C ALA A 114 -3.05 8.98 10.43
N ARG A 115 -3.92 9.66 9.67
CA ARG A 115 -3.51 10.66 8.68
C ARG A 115 -2.75 11.84 9.31
N ASP A 116 -3.28 12.41 10.38
CA ASP A 116 -2.69 13.57 11.08
C ASP A 116 -1.31 13.24 11.68
N TYR A 117 -1.10 11.98 12.06
CA TYR A 117 0.17 11.42 12.53
C TYR A 117 0.99 10.73 11.42
N GLN A 118 0.75 11.08 10.16
CA GLN A 118 1.50 10.63 8.97
C GLN A 118 1.68 9.11 8.88
N ARG A 119 0.65 8.33 9.20
CA ARG A 119 0.62 6.90 8.90
C ARG A 119 0.26 6.71 7.44
N HIS A 120 0.95 5.80 6.76
CA HIS A 120 0.77 5.55 5.33
C HIS A 120 0.04 4.24 5.04
N TRP A 121 -0.01 3.33 6.01
CA TRP A 121 -0.59 2.00 5.86
C TRP A 121 -1.66 1.74 6.91
N MET A 122 -2.76 1.17 6.45
CA MET A 122 -3.73 0.45 7.26
C MET A 122 -3.50 -1.05 7.09
N TRP A 123 -3.50 -1.81 8.19
CA TRP A 123 -3.55 -3.26 8.13
C TRP A 123 -4.86 -3.79 8.70
N ILE A 124 -5.32 -4.91 8.14
CA ILE A 124 -6.42 -5.70 8.66
C ILE A 124 -5.87 -7.07 9.04
N ASP A 125 -6.08 -7.46 10.29
CA ASP A 125 -5.84 -8.81 10.75
C ASP A 125 -7.12 -9.64 10.64
N ILE A 126 -7.00 -10.75 9.94
CA ILE A 126 -8.09 -11.70 9.77
C ILE A 126 -7.71 -12.99 10.50
N ASP A 127 -8.34 -13.19 11.65
CA ASP A 127 -8.30 -14.45 12.36
C ASP A 127 -9.54 -15.28 12.01
N PRO A 128 -9.38 -16.49 11.41
CA PRO A 128 -10.52 -17.36 11.12
C PRO A 128 -11.26 -17.85 12.36
N THR A 129 -10.67 -17.70 13.55
CA THR A 129 -11.29 -18.05 14.83
C THR A 129 -12.13 -16.91 15.41
N ASP A 130 -11.98 -15.69 14.90
CA ASP A 130 -12.82 -14.56 15.30
C ASP A 130 -14.26 -14.75 14.82
N ALA A 131 -15.20 -14.20 15.60
CA ALA A 131 -16.59 -14.16 15.20
C ALA A 131 -16.73 -13.46 13.83
N PRO A 132 -17.59 -13.94 12.91
CA PRO A 132 -17.71 -13.35 11.59
C PRO A 132 -17.99 -11.84 11.68
N GLY A 133 -17.14 -11.04 11.04
CA GLY A 133 -17.28 -9.57 11.05
C GLY A 133 -16.50 -8.85 12.14
N HIS A 134 -15.73 -9.56 12.98
CA HIS A 134 -14.68 -8.95 13.79
C HIS A 134 -13.36 -9.05 13.04
N VAL A 135 -12.75 -7.90 12.76
CA VAL A 135 -11.39 -7.81 12.25
C VAL A 135 -10.64 -6.79 13.08
N ARG A 136 -9.35 -7.04 13.32
CA ARG A 136 -8.50 -6.07 13.99
C ARG A 136 -7.93 -5.14 12.94
N VAL A 137 -7.95 -3.85 13.22
CA VAL A 137 -7.41 -2.82 12.34
C VAL A 137 -6.31 -2.08 13.08
N GLY A 138 -5.24 -1.75 12.38
CA GLY A 138 -4.25 -0.81 12.88
C GLY A 138 -3.58 -0.03 11.76
N PHE A 139 -2.74 0.92 12.18
CA PHE A 139 -2.11 1.90 11.30
C PHE A 139 -0.62 2.00 11.62
N THR A 140 0.20 2.20 10.59
CA THR A 140 1.65 2.31 10.72
C THR A 140 2.23 3.14 9.57
N THR A 141 3.43 3.67 9.76
CA THR A 141 4.13 4.45 8.72
C THR A 141 4.70 3.56 7.63
N HIS A 142 5.12 2.34 7.98
CA HIS A 142 5.73 1.39 7.05
C HIS A 142 5.14 -0.01 7.17
N ARG A 143 5.24 -0.77 6.09
CA ARG A 143 4.85 -2.17 6.05
C ARG A 143 5.98 -3.07 6.61
N ILE A 144 5.64 -3.96 7.54
CA ILE A 144 6.63 -4.80 8.25
C ILE A 144 6.99 -6.12 7.55
N SER A 145 6.23 -6.57 6.55
CA SER A 145 6.46 -7.86 5.88
C SER A 145 6.25 -7.75 4.38
N LEU A 146 7.35 -7.87 3.62
CA LEU A 146 7.30 -7.83 2.17
C LEU A 146 6.81 -9.15 1.56
N VAL A 147 7.43 -10.26 1.96
CA VAL A 147 7.18 -11.63 1.45
C VAL A 147 7.18 -12.59 2.65
N PRO A 148 6.75 -13.86 2.48
CA PRO A 148 6.78 -14.82 3.58
C PRO A 148 8.18 -14.98 4.20
N ALA A 149 8.22 -15.29 5.48
CA ALA A 149 9.46 -15.65 6.16
C ALA A 149 10.14 -16.85 5.47
N GLY A 150 11.48 -16.85 5.44
CA GLY A 150 12.27 -17.89 4.77
C GLY A 150 12.29 -17.78 3.24
N THR A 151 11.80 -16.69 2.66
CA THR A 151 11.97 -16.42 1.22
C THR A 151 13.45 -16.34 0.86
N ILE A 152 13.81 -16.97 -0.26
CA ILE A 152 15.16 -16.89 -0.82
C ILE A 152 15.29 -15.59 -1.59
N TRP A 153 16.40 -14.89 -1.36
CA TRP A 153 16.73 -13.65 -2.02
C TRP A 153 17.86 -13.88 -3.03
N THR A 154 17.69 -13.40 -4.24
CA THR A 154 18.67 -13.55 -5.32
C THR A 154 19.12 -12.19 -5.81
N PHE A 155 20.41 -12.03 -6.06
CA PHE A 155 20.95 -10.81 -6.65
C PHE A 155 20.43 -10.59 -8.08
N ALA A 156 20.05 -9.37 -8.39
CA ALA A 156 19.64 -8.93 -9.72
C ALA A 156 19.91 -7.43 -9.89
N THR A 157 19.87 -6.94 -11.13
CA THR A 157 19.80 -5.51 -11.41
C THR A 157 18.38 -5.17 -11.81
N VAL A 158 17.78 -4.17 -11.15
CA VAL A 158 16.39 -3.77 -11.37
C VAL A 158 16.28 -2.31 -11.80
N THR A 159 15.20 -2.00 -12.50
CA THR A 159 14.86 -0.65 -12.97
C THR A 159 13.35 -0.44 -12.91
N CYS A 160 12.91 0.81 -12.86
CA CYS A 160 11.52 1.18 -13.10
C CYS A 160 11.41 2.65 -13.52
N ASP A 161 10.22 3.06 -13.93
CA ASP A 161 9.98 4.44 -14.40
C ASP A 161 10.00 5.45 -13.24
N ALA A 162 9.72 5.02 -12.00
CA ALA A 162 9.81 5.88 -10.82
C ALA A 162 11.24 6.36 -10.53
N VAL A 163 12.26 5.69 -11.09
CA VAL A 163 13.68 6.09 -10.99
C VAL A 163 14.23 6.51 -12.35
N ALA A 164 13.36 7.05 -13.22
CA ALA A 164 13.68 7.50 -14.57
C ALA A 164 14.38 6.42 -15.43
N GLY A 165 14.14 5.14 -15.16
CA GLY A 165 14.77 4.04 -15.88
C GLY A 165 16.23 3.76 -15.50
N ALA A 166 16.77 4.41 -14.46
CA ALA A 166 18.07 4.06 -13.89
C ALA A 166 18.05 2.62 -13.33
N SER A 167 19.23 2.00 -13.27
CA SER A 167 19.39 0.58 -12.94
C SER A 167 20.22 0.41 -11.68
N TYR A 168 19.71 -0.40 -10.75
CA TYR A 168 20.30 -0.56 -9.43
C TYR A 168 20.49 -2.04 -9.06
N PRO A 169 21.61 -2.40 -8.42
CA PRO A 169 21.75 -3.73 -7.84
C PRO A 169 20.74 -3.92 -6.71
N ALA A 170 20.11 -5.10 -6.64
CA ALA A 170 19.11 -5.40 -5.64
C ALA A 170 19.10 -6.89 -5.31
N LEU A 171 18.49 -7.22 -4.18
CA LEU A 171 18.02 -8.57 -3.90
C LEU A 171 16.54 -8.65 -4.25
N ILE A 172 16.17 -9.60 -5.10
CA ILE A 172 14.77 -9.88 -5.46
C ILE A 172 14.28 -11.14 -4.76
N ALA A 173 13.02 -11.14 -4.36
CA ALA A 173 12.38 -12.28 -3.72
C ALA A 173 12.12 -13.39 -4.76
N ALA A 174 12.92 -14.44 -4.75
CA ALA A 174 12.88 -15.48 -5.77
C ALA A 174 11.52 -16.20 -5.78
N GLY A 175 10.87 -16.20 -6.95
CA GLY A 175 9.55 -16.82 -7.13
C GLY A 175 8.38 -15.97 -6.64
N TYR A 176 8.60 -14.74 -6.16
CA TYR A 176 7.55 -13.84 -5.69
C TYR A 176 7.49 -12.54 -6.50
N THR A 177 6.27 -12.11 -6.81
CA THR A 177 5.98 -10.83 -7.47
C THR A 177 4.86 -10.10 -6.73
N THR A 178 4.56 -8.86 -7.11
CA THR A 178 3.24 -8.25 -6.84
C THR A 178 2.13 -9.04 -7.55
N ASP A 179 0.89 -8.75 -7.21
CA ASP A 179 -0.30 -9.22 -7.93
C ASP A 179 -0.34 -8.78 -9.41
N THR A 180 0.30 -7.66 -9.73
CA THR A 180 0.51 -7.13 -11.08
C THR A 180 1.75 -7.69 -11.79
N GLY A 181 2.52 -8.57 -11.14
CA GLY A 181 3.67 -9.24 -11.74
C GLY A 181 5.00 -8.48 -11.66
N HIS A 182 5.07 -7.38 -10.90
CA HIS A 182 6.31 -6.64 -10.68
C HIS A 182 7.19 -7.31 -9.63
N LEU A 183 8.50 -7.07 -9.71
CA LEU A 183 9.47 -7.65 -8.79
C LEU A 183 9.33 -7.04 -7.39
N LEU A 184 9.51 -7.87 -6.38
CA LEU A 184 9.66 -7.43 -5.00
C LEU A 184 11.15 -7.37 -4.67
N ALA A 185 11.69 -6.15 -4.64
CA ALA A 185 13.10 -5.87 -4.48
C ALA A 185 13.40 -5.25 -3.10
N ARG A 186 14.59 -5.55 -2.58
CA ARG A 186 15.19 -4.90 -1.43
C ARG A 186 16.63 -4.48 -1.75
N PHE A 187 17.04 -3.35 -1.22
CA PHE A 187 18.29 -2.66 -1.58
C PHE A 187 19.15 -2.49 -0.34
N ASP A 188 20.47 -2.65 -0.48
CA ASP A 188 21.38 -2.27 0.60
C ASP A 188 21.44 -0.75 0.75
N ARG A 189 22.02 -0.30 1.87
CA ARG A 189 22.12 1.12 2.19
C ARG A 189 22.85 1.94 1.11
N ALA A 190 23.97 1.45 0.61
CA ALA A 190 24.75 2.15 -0.40
C ALA A 190 23.96 2.35 -1.70
N THR A 191 23.14 1.36 -2.08
CA THR A 191 22.28 1.47 -3.25
C THR A 191 21.13 2.47 -3.04
N VAL A 192 20.55 2.51 -1.83
CA VAL A 192 19.57 3.54 -1.47
C VAL A 192 20.17 4.95 -1.52
N GLU A 193 21.41 5.12 -1.08
CA GLU A 193 22.11 6.41 -1.17
C GLU A 193 22.35 6.83 -2.63
N ASN A 194 22.71 5.89 -3.51
CA ASN A 194 22.81 6.16 -4.94
C ASN A 194 21.45 6.53 -5.56
N LEU A 195 20.37 5.83 -5.18
CA LEU A 195 19.00 6.17 -5.58
C LEU A 195 18.64 7.62 -5.22
N ILE A 196 18.99 8.05 -4.00
CA ILE A 196 18.77 9.43 -3.53
C ILE A 196 19.53 10.42 -4.41
N VAL A 197 20.83 10.18 -4.62
CA VAL A 197 21.69 11.08 -5.42
C VAL A 197 21.20 11.20 -6.86
N ASP A 198 20.82 10.10 -7.49
CA ASP A 198 20.35 10.10 -8.87
C ASP A 198 19.02 10.84 -9.02
N LEU A 199 18.09 10.66 -8.07
CA LEU A 199 16.82 11.37 -8.06
C LEU A 199 17.00 12.86 -7.76
N ASP A 200 17.89 13.24 -6.83
CA ASP A 200 18.20 14.65 -6.57
C ASP A 200 18.81 15.31 -7.81
N ALA A 201 19.71 14.63 -8.54
CA ALA A 201 20.28 15.15 -9.77
C ALA A 201 19.23 15.41 -10.87
N ILE A 202 18.13 14.63 -10.90
CA ILE A 202 17.01 14.86 -11.82
C ILE A 202 16.25 16.13 -11.42
N HIS A 203 15.96 16.33 -10.12
CA HIS A 203 15.23 17.50 -9.65
C HIS A 203 16.06 18.79 -9.72
N ASP A 204 17.38 18.69 -9.59
CA ASP A 204 18.31 19.83 -9.68
C ASP A 204 18.73 20.17 -11.11
N ASN A 205 18.24 19.44 -12.12
CA ASN A 205 18.62 19.64 -13.51
C ASN A 205 18.22 21.05 -14.00
N PRO A 206 19.19 21.92 -14.37
CA PRO A 206 18.88 23.28 -14.81
C PRO A 206 18.26 23.34 -16.22
N ASP A 207 18.27 22.25 -16.97
CA ASP A 207 17.66 22.18 -18.30
C ASP A 207 16.13 22.10 -18.21
N ARG A 208 15.50 23.27 -18.34
CA ARG A 208 14.04 23.44 -18.31
C ARG A 208 13.29 22.68 -19.42
N ALA A 209 13.97 22.25 -20.48
CA ALA A 209 13.33 21.43 -21.51
C ALA A 209 13.05 19.99 -21.03
N HIS A 210 13.72 19.57 -19.95
CA HIS A 210 13.62 18.24 -19.36
C HIS A 210 13.29 18.30 -17.86
N ASP A 211 12.69 19.41 -17.42
CA ASP A 211 12.25 19.61 -16.04
C ASP A 211 11.19 18.53 -15.70
N PRO A 212 11.36 17.75 -14.62
CA PRO A 212 10.33 16.80 -14.22
C PRO A 212 9.03 17.51 -13.91
N MET A 213 7.92 16.92 -14.34
CA MET A 213 6.60 17.38 -13.90
C MET A 213 6.43 17.11 -12.41
N PRO A 214 5.70 17.97 -11.67
CA PRO A 214 5.34 17.69 -10.29
C PRO A 214 4.68 16.31 -10.15
N GLY A 215 5.19 15.50 -9.23
CA GLY A 215 4.74 14.14 -8.96
C GLY A 215 5.27 13.08 -9.93
N GLN A 216 6.13 13.45 -10.88
CA GLN A 216 6.70 12.50 -11.86
C GLN A 216 7.70 11.55 -11.22
N TYR A 217 8.57 12.07 -10.35
CA TYR A 217 9.59 11.28 -9.65
C TYR A 217 9.47 11.49 -8.14
N PRO A 218 9.72 10.44 -7.34
CA PRO A 218 9.72 10.56 -5.90
C PRO A 218 10.95 11.33 -5.43
N ILE A 219 10.81 12.00 -4.29
CA ILE A 219 11.92 12.60 -3.56
C ILE A 219 12.26 11.68 -2.39
N LEU A 220 13.51 11.25 -2.29
CA LEU A 220 13.96 10.32 -1.25
C LEU A 220 14.83 11.04 -0.24
N ARG A 221 14.55 10.90 1.05
CA ARG A 221 15.40 11.45 2.11
C ARG A 221 15.65 10.39 3.16
N MET A 222 16.91 10.26 3.55
CA MET A 222 17.21 9.49 4.74
C MET A 222 16.96 10.34 5.98
N LEU A 223 16.17 9.84 6.90
CA LEU A 223 15.90 10.45 8.19
C LEU A 223 16.90 9.94 9.23
N ASP A 224 16.81 10.52 10.43
CA ASP A 224 17.46 9.96 11.61
C ASP A 224 16.94 8.52 11.87
N ASP A 225 17.72 7.70 12.55
CA ASP A 225 17.41 6.29 12.86
C ASP A 225 17.31 5.33 11.66
N ASP A 226 17.99 5.63 10.55
CA ASP A 226 18.11 4.72 9.40
C ASP A 226 16.78 4.47 8.67
N VAL A 227 15.85 5.42 8.73
CA VAL A 227 14.55 5.36 8.06
C VAL A 227 14.60 6.13 6.74
N LEU A 228 14.20 5.50 5.65
CA LEU A 228 14.04 6.18 4.36
C LEU A 228 12.62 6.73 4.24
N ALA A 229 12.49 8.05 4.15
CA ALA A 229 11.23 8.70 3.82
C ALA A 229 11.10 8.91 2.31
N VAL A 230 9.90 8.63 1.79
CA VAL A 230 9.54 8.75 0.38
C VAL A 230 8.49 9.84 0.23
N TYR A 231 8.87 10.94 -0.41
CA TYR A 231 8.00 12.08 -0.67
C TYR A 231 7.53 12.07 -2.12
N ALA A 232 6.36 12.65 -2.34
CA ALA A 232 5.89 13.08 -3.63
C ALA A 232 5.60 14.58 -3.58
N ASP A 233 5.59 15.21 -4.73
CA ASP A 233 5.19 16.60 -4.87
C ASP A 233 3.99 16.72 -5.82
N TYR A 234 3.24 17.81 -5.68
CA TYR A 234 2.24 18.22 -6.64
C TYR A 234 2.17 19.74 -6.67
N HIS A 235 1.64 20.28 -7.76
CA HIS A 235 1.43 21.72 -7.90
C HIS A 235 -0.05 22.05 -7.76
N ASP A 236 -0.41 22.86 -6.76
CA ASP A 236 -1.81 23.24 -6.48
C ASP A 236 -2.35 24.38 -7.37
N GLY A 237 -1.50 24.87 -8.28
CA GLY A 237 -1.75 26.03 -9.14
C GLY A 237 -1.01 27.29 -8.69
N PHE A 238 -0.53 27.32 -7.45
CA PHE A 238 0.22 28.44 -6.87
C PHE A 238 1.59 28.01 -6.35
N ASN A 239 1.68 26.86 -5.70
CA ASN A 239 2.87 26.36 -5.06
C ASN A 239 3.08 24.87 -5.38
N THR A 240 4.35 24.46 -5.39
CA THR A 240 4.72 23.06 -5.24
C THR A 240 4.60 22.67 -3.77
N ILE A 241 3.79 21.65 -3.51
CA ILE A 241 3.59 21.08 -2.18
C ILE A 241 4.26 19.71 -2.15
N VAL A 242 5.19 19.52 -1.22
CA VAL A 242 5.84 18.24 -0.95
C VAL A 242 5.15 17.59 0.23
N TYR A 243 4.84 16.30 0.11
CA TYR A 243 4.20 15.52 1.17
C TYR A 243 4.78 14.11 1.22
N GLU A 244 4.86 13.56 2.43
CA GLU A 244 5.36 12.21 2.64
C GLU A 244 4.32 11.19 2.20
N THR A 245 4.77 10.17 1.49
CA THR A 245 3.94 9.10 0.95
C THR A 245 4.30 7.74 1.53
N ASP A 246 5.51 7.53 2.03
CA ASP A 246 5.88 6.28 2.65
C ASP A 246 7.08 6.47 3.58
N GLU A 247 7.21 5.57 4.54
CA GLU A 247 8.46 5.34 5.26
C GLU A 247 8.91 3.91 5.00
N VAL A 248 10.21 3.70 4.87
CA VAL A 248 10.82 2.39 4.64
C VAL A 248 11.93 2.19 5.65
N CYS A 249 11.72 1.28 6.59
CA CYS A 249 12.75 0.82 7.51
C CYS A 249 13.55 -0.34 6.87
N PRO A 250 14.84 -0.48 7.22
CA PRO A 250 15.60 -1.66 6.83
C PRO A 250 15.02 -2.91 7.50
N ASP A 251 15.08 -4.03 6.80
CA ASP A 251 14.79 -5.34 7.39
C ASP A 251 15.93 -5.81 8.32
N GLY A 252 15.76 -6.99 8.91
CA GLY A 252 16.77 -7.57 9.81
C GLY A 252 18.15 -7.83 9.17
N ASP A 253 18.24 -7.83 7.83
CA ASP A 253 19.48 -7.96 7.08
C ASP A 253 20.03 -6.59 6.62
N GLY A 254 19.43 -5.46 7.06
CA GLY A 254 19.86 -4.12 6.69
C GLY A 254 19.42 -3.66 5.30
N HIS A 255 18.41 -4.29 4.69
CA HIS A 255 17.95 -3.96 3.34
C HIS A 255 16.60 -3.23 3.34
N TYR A 256 16.46 -2.26 2.45
CA TYR A 256 15.28 -1.40 2.31
C TYR A 256 14.41 -1.86 1.15
N SER A 257 13.11 -2.05 1.39
CA SER A 257 12.16 -2.48 0.36
C SER A 257 11.55 -1.30 -0.41
N VAL A 258 12.41 -0.43 -0.96
CA VAL A 258 12.01 0.86 -1.58
C VAL A 258 11.00 0.67 -2.71
N GLY A 259 9.89 1.40 -2.66
CA GLY A 259 8.87 1.38 -3.71
C GLY A 259 8.06 0.09 -3.81
N SER A 260 8.22 -0.83 -2.86
CA SER A 260 7.51 -2.11 -2.91
C SER A 260 6.00 -1.95 -3.02
N TYR A 261 5.39 -2.71 -3.94
CA TYR A 261 3.96 -2.65 -4.29
C TYR A 261 3.47 -1.36 -4.95
N ARG A 262 4.31 -0.32 -5.08
CA ARG A 262 3.95 0.93 -5.76
C ARG A 262 4.74 1.14 -7.05
N TRP A 263 6.01 0.77 -7.04
CA TRP A 263 6.91 0.98 -8.16
C TRP A 263 6.99 -0.31 -8.97
N PRO A 264 6.84 -0.24 -10.31
CA PRO A 264 6.81 -1.40 -11.18
C PRO A 264 8.23 -1.91 -11.45
N TRP A 265 8.94 -2.35 -10.41
CA TRP A 265 10.28 -2.91 -10.54
C TRP A 265 10.30 -4.08 -11.52
N ARG A 266 11.24 -4.02 -12.46
CA ARG A 266 11.50 -5.02 -13.49
C ARG A 266 13.00 -5.26 -13.59
N LEU A 267 13.40 -6.40 -14.15
CA LEU A 267 14.81 -6.63 -14.45
C LEU A 267 15.30 -5.55 -15.40
N ALA A 268 16.45 -4.95 -15.09
CA ALA A 268 17.17 -4.17 -16.08
C ALA A 268 17.64 -5.17 -17.14
N ASN A 269 17.32 -4.92 -18.42
CA ASN A 269 17.83 -5.75 -19.50
C ASN A 269 19.36 -5.78 -19.37
N SER A 270 19.92 -6.97 -19.20
CA SER A 270 21.36 -7.14 -19.19
C SER A 270 21.87 -6.84 -20.59
N ASN A 271 22.26 -5.60 -20.85
CA ASN A 271 23.15 -5.26 -21.95
C ASN A 271 24.53 -5.82 -21.61
N TRP A 272 24.67 -7.15 -21.66
CA TRP A 272 25.98 -7.76 -21.84
C TRP A 272 26.38 -7.45 -23.29
N PRO A 273 27.47 -6.72 -23.54
CA PRO A 273 28.00 -6.62 -24.89
C PRO A 273 28.44 -8.04 -25.32
N THR A 274 27.82 -8.55 -26.37
CA THR A 274 28.40 -9.64 -27.17
C THR A 274 29.68 -9.18 -27.86
#